data_AF-A0AA34XR04-F1
#
_entry.id   AF-A0AA34XR04-F1
#
_cell.length_a   1.000
_cell.length_b   1.000
_cell.length_c   1.000
_cell.angle_alpha   90.00
_cell.angle_beta   90.00
_cell.angle_gamma   90.00
#
_symmetry.space_group_name_H-M   'P 1'
#
loop_
_entity.id
_entity.type
_entity.pdbx_description
1 polymer ?
#
loop_
_entity_poly.entity_id
_entity_poly.type
_entity_poly.pdbx_seq_one_letter_code
_entity_poly.pdbx_strand_id
1 'polypeptide(L)'
;MSSVQNMPSQRIASIELGRVMAILAIIGLHGQMALTYWQIDEVPWIGYVLNQAARFAVPLFFLISGYLIQPKLAASPWETVLNYSKPLLKVWLAWSIICLVMPFNLAKVGEFGYLGEREGYWGFLMSTPLNSFLEGGLVHLWFIPALVCAVLIIALLIDLKLNKLLLPIAIALYGYGVLAGSYATLTGLEAPFFTRNGPFFGTLMVTLGFLIRQNQWKVSSTKALGLLALGMLIHFAEAAWLTRFDIAFNIHDFLFGTALWGIGVFMWLLANPNMGNYAWVRAISNRMLGIYVSHLLIIIVLFNVCGILGITELAKDITVFFGTFILSFILIAGIEKTPLRHWLLR
;
A
#
# COMPACT_ATOMS: atom_id res chain seq x y z
N MET A 1 -7.25 41.83 6.99
CA MET A 1 -5.87 41.31 7.12
C MET A 1 -5.83 40.34 8.28
N SER A 2 -6.21 39.08 8.07
CA SER A 2 -6.06 38.01 9.05
C SER A 2 -4.77 37.26 8.72
N SER A 3 -3.80 37.37 9.61
CA SER A 3 -2.56 36.62 9.56
C SER A 3 -2.89 35.12 9.65
N VAL A 4 -2.93 34.44 8.51
CA VAL A 4 -2.81 32.98 8.46
C VAL A 4 -1.40 32.67 8.93
N GLN A 5 -1.26 32.47 10.25
CA GLN A 5 -0.07 31.87 10.82
C GLN A 5 0.09 30.51 10.16
N ASN A 6 1.10 30.40 9.31
CA ASN A 6 1.65 29.13 8.84
C ASN A 6 2.19 28.37 10.06
N MET A 7 1.30 27.73 10.82
CA MET A 7 1.72 26.71 11.78
C MET A 7 2.41 25.61 10.96
N PRO A 8 3.68 25.26 11.27
CA PRO A 8 4.31 24.10 10.68
C PRO A 8 3.37 22.91 10.89
N SER A 9 3.12 22.11 9.87
CA SER A 9 2.30 20.90 10.00
C SER A 9 2.86 20.09 11.18
N GLN A 10 2.13 20.10 12.29
CA GLN A 10 2.54 19.44 13.52
C GLN A 10 2.46 17.94 13.22
N ARG A 11 3.62 17.31 13.02
CA ARG A 11 3.68 15.88 12.71
C ARG A 11 3.17 15.08 13.90
N ILE A 12 2.23 14.18 13.66
CA ILE A 12 1.67 13.30 14.70
C ILE A 12 2.59 12.07 14.78
N ALA A 13 3.30 11.90 15.91
CA ALA A 13 4.33 10.87 16.05
C ALA A 13 3.78 9.45 15.84
N SER A 14 2.56 9.19 16.31
CA SER A 14 1.90 7.90 16.14
C SER A 14 1.57 7.58 14.69
N ILE A 15 1.21 8.57 13.87
CA ILE A 15 1.01 8.37 12.42
C ILE A 15 2.32 7.94 11.77
N GLU A 16 3.44 8.57 12.13
CA GLU A 16 4.76 8.22 11.61
C GLU A 16 5.17 6.80 12.04
N LEU A 17 4.91 6.41 13.29
CA LEU A 17 5.10 5.04 13.75
C LEU A 17 4.23 4.05 12.97
N GLY A 18 2.95 4.39 12.75
CA GLY A 18 2.02 3.58 11.96
C GLY A 18 2.54 3.29 10.56
N ARG A 19 3.10 4.30 9.88
CA ARG A 19 3.72 4.13 8.56
C ARG A 19 4.91 3.18 8.60
N VAL A 20 5.74 3.26 9.64
CA VAL A 20 6.88 2.34 9.83
C VAL A 20 6.40 0.90 10.07
N MET A 21 5.41 0.69 10.93
CA MET A 21 4.84 -0.65 11.16
C MET A 21 4.20 -1.22 9.88
N ALA A 22 3.47 -0.38 9.14
CA ALA A 22 2.83 -0.77 7.89
C ALA A 22 3.84 -1.19 6.81
N ILE A 23 4.93 -0.43 6.61
CA ILE A 23 5.94 -0.81 5.60
C ILE A 23 6.68 -2.09 5.99
N LEU A 24 6.93 -2.32 7.29
CA LEU A 24 7.53 -3.58 7.76
C LEU A 24 6.58 -4.76 7.49
N ALA A 25 5.27 -4.60 7.74
CA ALA A 25 4.28 -5.62 7.39
C ALA A 25 4.23 -5.91 5.88
N ILE A 26 4.31 -4.88 5.04
CA ILE A 26 4.36 -5.02 3.56
C ILE A 26 5.64 -5.74 3.11
N ILE A 27 6.80 -5.43 3.72
CA ILE A 27 8.05 -6.13 3.42
C ILE A 27 7.94 -7.62 3.79
N GLY A 28 7.35 -7.96 4.94
CA GLY A 28 7.10 -9.36 5.32
C GLY A 28 6.16 -10.07 4.34
N LEU A 29 5.08 -9.40 3.92
CA LEU A 29 4.14 -9.94 2.94
C LEU A 29 4.82 -10.23 1.60
N HIS A 30 5.55 -9.27 1.04
CA HIS A 30 6.21 -9.44 -0.26
C HIS A 30 7.47 -10.32 -0.19
N GLY A 31 8.10 -10.41 0.98
CA GLY A 31 9.20 -11.33 1.26
C GLY A 31 8.77 -12.81 1.32
N GLN A 32 7.46 -13.10 1.13
CA GLN A 32 6.91 -14.47 1.15
C GLN A 32 7.16 -15.19 2.48
N MET A 33 7.05 -14.44 3.58
CA MET A 33 7.38 -14.93 4.91
C MET A 33 6.56 -16.17 5.29
N ALA A 34 7.25 -17.22 5.75
CA ALA A 34 6.73 -18.51 6.17
C ALA A 34 5.88 -19.25 5.12
N LEU A 35 6.12 -19.02 3.81
CA LEU A 35 5.45 -19.78 2.74
C LEU A 35 6.16 -21.10 2.37
N THR A 36 7.42 -21.26 2.77
CA THR A 36 8.28 -22.40 2.35
C THR A 36 8.62 -23.39 3.46
N TYR A 37 8.14 -23.15 4.68
CA TYR A 37 8.40 -23.98 5.85
C TYR A 37 7.20 -23.90 6.83
N TRP A 38 7.17 -24.80 7.83
CA TRP A 38 6.04 -24.96 8.77
C TRP A 38 4.69 -25.18 8.06
N GLN A 39 4.71 -26.01 7.03
CA GLN A 39 3.51 -26.43 6.33
C GLN A 39 2.75 -27.47 7.16
N ILE A 40 1.43 -27.34 7.20
CA ILE A 40 0.51 -28.31 7.80
C ILE A 40 -0.34 -28.81 6.65
N ASP A 41 -0.28 -30.12 6.38
CA ASP A 41 -0.92 -30.76 5.22
C ASP A 41 -0.55 -30.07 3.88
N GLU A 42 0.75 -29.79 3.68
CA GLU A 42 1.29 -29.07 2.50
C GLU A 42 0.79 -27.62 2.34
N VAL A 43 0.08 -27.08 3.35
CA VAL A 43 -0.43 -25.70 3.34
C VAL A 43 0.38 -24.82 4.31
N PRO A 44 0.96 -23.69 3.86
CA PRO A 44 1.70 -22.78 4.72
C PRO A 44 0.77 -21.84 5.50
N TRP A 45 -0.02 -22.38 6.43
CA TRP A 45 -1.00 -21.62 7.21
C TRP A 45 -0.40 -20.43 7.96
N ILE A 46 0.83 -20.57 8.49
CA ILE A 46 1.51 -19.45 9.17
C ILE A 46 1.76 -18.31 8.18
N GLY A 47 2.32 -18.60 7.01
CA GLY A 47 2.54 -17.57 5.98
C GLY A 47 1.24 -16.97 5.45
N TYR A 48 0.16 -17.77 5.34
CA TYR A 48 -1.17 -17.29 4.97
C TYR A 48 -1.75 -16.31 6.00
N VAL A 49 -1.65 -16.64 7.29
CA VAL A 49 -2.07 -15.76 8.38
C VAL A 49 -1.22 -14.50 8.43
N LEU A 50 0.10 -14.60 8.28
CA LEU A 50 0.98 -13.42 8.23
C LEU A 50 0.66 -12.51 7.03
N ASN A 51 0.39 -13.09 5.86
CA ASN A 51 -0.04 -12.34 4.67
C ASN A 51 -1.33 -11.56 4.95
N GLN A 52 -2.36 -12.23 5.48
CA GLN A 52 -3.64 -11.59 5.78
C GLN A 52 -3.53 -10.60 6.96
N ALA A 53 -2.66 -10.88 7.93
CA ALA A 53 -2.34 -10.00 9.06
C ALA A 53 -1.60 -8.71 8.64
N ALA A 54 -1.06 -8.63 7.42
CA ALA A 54 -0.45 -7.41 6.89
C ALA A 54 -1.45 -6.52 6.11
N ARG A 55 -2.69 -6.97 5.85
CA ARG A 55 -3.64 -6.28 4.95
C ARG A 55 -4.18 -4.95 5.48
N PHE A 56 -3.95 -4.61 6.75
CA PHE A 56 -4.24 -3.26 7.29
C PHE A 56 -3.30 -2.17 6.76
N ALA A 57 -2.11 -2.54 6.29
CA ALA A 57 -1.03 -1.60 6.00
C ALA A 57 -1.38 -0.60 4.89
N VAL A 58 -1.90 -1.08 3.76
CA VAL A 58 -2.28 -0.22 2.63
C VAL A 58 -3.49 0.68 2.94
N PRO A 59 -4.59 0.20 3.56
CA PRO A 59 -5.66 1.06 4.08
C PRO A 59 -5.14 2.19 4.97
N LEU A 60 -4.18 1.90 5.85
CA LEU A 60 -3.59 2.90 6.73
C LEU A 60 -2.90 4.01 5.93
N PHE A 61 -2.14 3.68 4.88
CA PHE A 61 -1.51 4.70 4.02
C PHE A 61 -2.54 5.56 3.31
N PHE A 62 -3.63 4.98 2.79
CA PHE A 62 -4.72 5.75 2.18
C PHE A 62 -5.42 6.69 3.18
N LEU A 63 -5.75 6.19 4.38
CA LEU A 63 -6.35 6.98 5.47
C LEU A 63 -5.47 8.16 5.86
N ILE A 64 -4.17 7.92 6.05
CA ILE A 64 -3.19 8.98 6.36
C ILE A 64 -3.14 10.00 5.23
N SER A 65 -3.13 9.56 3.97
CA SER A 65 -3.07 10.44 2.80
C SER A 65 -4.28 11.35 2.72
N GLY A 66 -5.49 10.79 2.90
CA GLY A 66 -6.74 11.54 2.97
C GLY A 66 -6.78 12.55 4.12
N TYR A 67 -6.33 12.13 5.31
CA TYR A 67 -6.30 13.00 6.49
C TYR A 67 -5.36 14.19 6.31
N LEU A 68 -4.18 13.97 5.75
CA LEU A 68 -3.16 15.01 5.58
C LEU A 68 -3.48 15.97 4.42
N ILE A 69 -4.08 15.49 3.33
CA ILE A 69 -4.39 16.33 2.16
C ILE A 69 -5.64 17.20 2.37
N GLN A 70 -6.56 16.80 3.26
CA GLN A 70 -7.88 17.40 3.44
C GLN A 70 -7.88 18.94 3.50
N PRO A 71 -7.06 19.62 4.33
CA PRO A 71 -7.19 21.08 4.46
C PRO A 71 -6.89 21.82 3.16
N LYS A 72 -5.93 21.31 2.37
CA LYS A 72 -5.55 21.89 1.07
C LYS A 72 -6.58 21.55 0.01
N LEU A 73 -7.00 20.29 -0.04
CA LEU A 73 -7.94 19.79 -1.04
C LEU A 73 -9.32 20.44 -0.91
N ALA A 74 -9.77 20.74 0.32
CA ALA A 74 -11.01 21.45 0.55
C ALA A 74 -10.95 22.94 0.17
N ALA A 75 -9.78 23.57 0.30
CA ALA A 75 -9.60 25.00 0.00
C ALA A 75 -9.37 25.28 -1.49
N SER A 76 -8.61 24.42 -2.16
CA SER A 76 -8.20 24.61 -3.56
C SER A 76 -8.07 23.24 -4.24
N PRO A 77 -9.20 22.62 -4.67
CA PRO A 77 -9.22 21.23 -5.12
C PRO A 77 -8.26 20.94 -6.27
N TRP A 78 -8.37 21.68 -7.38
CA TRP A 78 -7.59 21.41 -8.60
C TRP A 78 -6.11 21.75 -8.46
N GLU A 79 -5.79 22.86 -7.79
CA GLU A 79 -4.39 23.20 -7.49
C GLU A 79 -3.75 22.13 -6.59
N THR A 80 -4.50 21.65 -5.58
CA THR A 80 -4.02 20.59 -4.69
C THR A 80 -3.82 19.28 -5.44
N VAL A 81 -4.77 18.88 -6.30
CA VAL A 81 -4.64 17.69 -7.16
C VAL A 81 -3.36 17.77 -7.99
N LEU A 82 -3.11 18.88 -8.69
CA LEU A 82 -1.95 19.02 -9.55
C LEU A 82 -0.65 18.96 -8.75
N ASN A 83 -0.57 19.72 -7.65
CA ASN A 83 0.63 19.80 -6.81
C ASN A 83 0.90 18.52 -6.02
N TYR A 84 -0.13 17.72 -5.73
CA TYR A 84 -0.02 16.46 -5.01
C TYR A 84 0.28 15.29 -5.96
N SER A 85 -0.46 15.18 -7.07
CA SER A 85 -0.42 14.01 -7.95
C SER A 85 0.76 14.05 -8.92
N LYS A 86 1.13 15.22 -9.46
CA LYS A 86 2.26 15.35 -10.40
C LYS A 86 3.59 14.78 -9.87
N PRO A 87 4.07 15.15 -8.65
CA PRO A 87 5.31 14.58 -8.12
C PRO A 87 5.20 13.06 -7.90
N LEU A 88 4.05 12.57 -7.42
CA LEU A 88 3.82 11.14 -7.21
C LEU A 88 3.85 10.35 -8.53
N LEU A 89 3.18 10.84 -9.57
CA LEU A 89 3.19 10.20 -10.90
C LEU A 89 4.57 10.23 -11.55
N LYS A 90 5.36 11.29 -11.31
CA LYS A 90 6.75 11.37 -11.77
C LYS A 90 7.60 10.27 -11.12
N VAL A 91 7.49 10.11 -9.81
CA VAL A 91 8.16 9.04 -9.06
C VAL A 91 7.69 7.68 -9.54
N TRP A 92 6.38 7.47 -9.67
CA TRP A 92 5.78 6.23 -10.19
C TRP A 92 6.33 5.88 -11.59
N LEU A 93 6.43 6.85 -12.50
CA LEU A 93 6.95 6.63 -13.85
C LEU A 93 8.44 6.27 -13.82
N ALA A 94 9.26 7.01 -13.06
CA ALA A 94 10.69 6.73 -12.91
C ALA A 94 10.94 5.31 -12.37
N TRP A 95 10.26 4.92 -11.30
CA TRP A 95 10.42 3.58 -10.73
C TRP A 95 9.81 2.49 -11.61
N SER A 96 8.73 2.78 -12.34
CA SER A 96 8.20 1.86 -13.35
C SER A 96 9.24 1.56 -14.44
N ILE A 97 9.92 2.58 -14.96
CA ILE A 97 10.99 2.39 -15.97
C ILE A 97 12.13 1.54 -15.39
N ILE A 98 12.55 1.81 -14.15
CA ILE A 98 13.60 1.02 -13.47
C ILE A 98 13.17 -0.45 -13.37
N CYS A 99 11.93 -0.71 -12.92
CA CYS A 99 11.41 -2.07 -12.80
C CYS A 99 11.26 -2.78 -14.16
N LEU A 100 10.88 -2.05 -15.21
CA LEU A 100 10.75 -2.61 -16.55
C LEU A 100 12.08 -3.10 -17.12
N VAL A 101 13.18 -2.40 -16.81
CA VAL A 101 14.53 -2.70 -17.32
C VAL A 101 15.29 -3.67 -16.41
N MET A 102 15.00 -3.71 -15.11
CA MET A 102 15.74 -4.58 -14.19
C MET A 102 15.37 -6.07 -14.40
N PRO A 103 16.34 -6.98 -14.58
CA PRO A 103 16.05 -8.41 -14.67
C PRO A 103 15.64 -8.96 -13.30
N PHE A 104 14.65 -9.85 -13.27
CA PHE A 104 14.11 -10.38 -12.02
C PHE A 104 14.70 -11.73 -11.64
N ASN A 105 15.27 -12.47 -12.61
CA ASN A 105 15.89 -13.76 -12.37
C ASN A 105 17.28 -13.86 -13.04
N LEU A 106 18.33 -13.66 -12.24
CA LEU A 106 19.73 -13.67 -12.71
C LEU A 106 20.18 -15.05 -13.21
N ALA A 107 19.61 -16.14 -12.69
CA ALA A 107 19.91 -17.49 -13.20
C ALA A 107 19.40 -17.64 -14.64
N LYS A 108 18.17 -17.18 -14.92
CA LYS A 108 17.62 -17.15 -16.29
C LYS A 108 18.40 -16.21 -17.20
N VAL A 109 18.93 -15.09 -16.70
CA VAL A 109 19.84 -14.24 -17.48
C VAL A 109 21.10 -15.01 -17.89
N GLY A 110 21.66 -15.83 -17.00
CA GLY A 110 22.81 -16.68 -17.31
C GLY A 110 22.51 -17.76 -18.36
N GLU A 111 21.30 -18.33 -18.33
CA GLU A 111 20.90 -19.43 -19.22
C GLU A 111 20.38 -18.94 -20.59
N PHE A 112 19.54 -17.90 -20.60
CA PHE A 112 18.80 -17.43 -21.78
C PHE A 112 19.17 -16.00 -22.22
N GLY A 113 20.07 -15.33 -21.50
CA GLY A 113 20.40 -13.92 -21.73
C GLY A 113 19.36 -12.95 -21.17
N TYR A 114 19.71 -11.65 -21.17
CA TYR A 114 18.84 -10.59 -20.65
C TYR A 114 17.48 -10.55 -21.37
N LEU A 115 17.46 -10.59 -22.70
CA LEU A 115 16.21 -10.53 -23.46
C LEU A 115 15.31 -11.74 -23.20
N GLY A 116 15.89 -12.95 -23.11
CA GLY A 116 15.13 -14.16 -22.80
C GLY A 116 14.48 -14.13 -21.41
N GLU A 117 15.13 -13.51 -20.42
CA GLU A 117 14.53 -13.31 -19.10
C GLU A 117 13.40 -12.27 -19.11
N ARG A 118 13.57 -11.17 -19.85
CA ARG A 118 12.60 -10.07 -19.88
C ARG A 118 11.38 -10.33 -20.74
N GLU A 119 11.51 -11.10 -21.82
CA GLU A 119 10.44 -11.34 -22.79
C GLU A 119 9.16 -11.84 -22.12
N GLY A 120 9.27 -12.81 -21.20
CA GLY A 120 8.11 -13.34 -20.48
C GLY A 120 7.38 -12.29 -19.65
N TYR A 121 8.11 -11.41 -18.95
CA TYR A 121 7.51 -10.35 -18.14
C TYR A 121 6.87 -9.26 -18.99
N TRP A 122 7.55 -8.81 -20.05
CA TRP A 122 6.98 -7.83 -20.97
C TRP A 122 5.75 -8.40 -21.71
N GLY A 123 5.78 -9.68 -22.07
CA GLY A 123 4.63 -10.40 -22.61
C GLY A 123 3.43 -10.39 -21.66
N PHE A 124 3.66 -10.68 -20.37
CA PHE A 124 2.62 -10.60 -19.32
C PHE A 124 2.03 -9.19 -19.18
N LEU A 125 2.87 -8.15 -19.24
CA LEU A 125 2.38 -6.78 -19.17
C LEU A 125 1.53 -6.41 -20.39
N MET A 126 1.91 -6.87 -21.58
CA MET A 126 1.15 -6.64 -22.82
C MET A 126 -0.17 -7.40 -22.84
N SER A 127 -0.27 -8.57 -22.18
CA SER A 127 -1.52 -9.34 -22.11
C SER A 127 -2.54 -8.75 -21.13
N THR A 128 -2.12 -7.86 -20.23
CA THR A 128 -2.98 -7.22 -19.22
C THR A 128 -2.84 -5.69 -19.22
N PRO A 129 -3.05 -5.00 -20.36
CA PRO A 129 -2.60 -3.63 -20.57
C PRO A 129 -3.19 -2.62 -19.58
N LEU A 130 -4.46 -2.79 -19.17
CA LEU A 130 -5.09 -1.93 -18.17
C LEU A 130 -4.47 -2.10 -16.78
N ASN A 131 -4.18 -3.34 -16.36
CA ASN A 131 -3.47 -3.59 -15.11
C ASN A 131 -2.06 -3.02 -15.18
N SER A 132 -1.31 -3.30 -16.26
CA SER A 132 0.04 -2.79 -16.45
C SER A 132 0.11 -1.26 -16.40
N PHE A 133 -0.88 -0.56 -16.96
CA PHE A 133 -0.96 0.89 -16.88
C PHE A 133 -1.22 1.39 -15.45
N LEU A 134 -2.07 0.70 -14.68
CA LEU A 134 -2.43 1.11 -13.32
C LEU A 134 -1.42 0.64 -12.25
N GLU A 135 -0.69 -0.44 -12.48
CA GLU A 135 0.37 -0.90 -11.59
C GLU A 135 1.68 -0.17 -11.91
N GLY A 136 2.03 -0.09 -13.19
CA GLY A 136 3.33 0.37 -13.65
C GLY A 136 4.28 -0.79 -13.92
N GLY A 137 5.58 -0.56 -13.73
CA GLY A 137 6.62 -1.55 -14.07
C GLY A 137 6.78 -2.70 -13.08
N LEU A 138 6.08 -2.66 -11.94
CA LEU A 138 6.03 -3.74 -10.96
C LEU A 138 4.78 -3.60 -10.08
N VAL A 139 4.23 -4.75 -9.65
CA VAL A 139 2.91 -4.83 -9.01
C VAL A 139 2.70 -3.83 -7.88
N HIS A 140 3.62 -3.67 -6.92
CA HIS A 140 3.41 -2.84 -5.73
C HIS A 140 3.18 -1.35 -6.00
N LEU A 141 3.57 -0.86 -7.18
CA LEU A 141 3.47 0.54 -7.58
C LEU A 141 2.01 1.02 -7.80
N TRP A 142 1.05 0.09 -7.83
CA TRP A 142 -0.38 0.36 -8.02
C TRP A 142 -1.00 1.35 -7.02
N PHE A 143 -0.43 1.43 -5.81
CA PHE A 143 -0.95 2.32 -4.77
C PHE A 143 -0.92 3.80 -5.19
N ILE A 144 0.09 4.22 -5.97
CA ILE A 144 0.20 5.62 -6.41
C ILE A 144 -0.95 6.00 -7.36
N PRO A 145 -1.19 5.29 -8.48
CA PRO A 145 -2.33 5.58 -9.35
C PRO A 145 -3.68 5.50 -8.62
N ALA A 146 -3.89 4.49 -7.77
CA ALA A 146 -5.11 4.37 -6.97
C ALA A 146 -5.32 5.59 -6.04
N LEU A 147 -4.25 6.09 -5.40
CA LEU A 147 -4.28 7.29 -4.56
C LEU A 147 -4.62 8.54 -5.38
N VAL A 148 -4.04 8.69 -6.56
CA VAL A 148 -4.32 9.80 -7.48
C VAL A 148 -5.79 9.76 -7.91
N CYS A 149 -6.33 8.59 -8.26
CA CYS A 149 -7.75 8.41 -8.58
C CYS A 149 -8.65 8.84 -7.42
N ALA A 150 -8.36 8.41 -6.19
CA ALA A 150 -9.14 8.78 -5.02
C ALA A 150 -9.13 10.30 -4.77
N VAL A 151 -7.97 10.95 -4.88
CA VAL A 151 -7.83 12.40 -4.71
C VAL A 151 -8.58 13.17 -5.81
N LEU A 152 -8.52 12.70 -7.05
CA LEU A 152 -9.29 13.27 -8.18
C LEU A 152 -10.80 13.18 -7.95
N ILE A 153 -11.31 12.03 -7.52
CA ILE A 153 -12.74 11.84 -7.24
C ILE A 153 -13.20 12.79 -6.12
N ILE A 154 -12.43 12.88 -5.02
CA ILE A 154 -12.75 13.79 -3.92
C ILE A 154 -12.73 15.25 -4.39
N ALA A 155 -11.71 15.65 -5.16
CA ALA A 155 -11.60 17.02 -5.69
C ALA A 155 -12.79 17.38 -6.58
N LEU A 156 -13.17 16.50 -7.50
CA LEU A 156 -14.31 16.68 -8.39
C LEU A 156 -15.61 16.86 -7.59
N LEU A 157 -15.85 16.02 -6.57
CA LEU A 157 -17.06 16.12 -5.75
C LEU A 157 -17.09 17.40 -4.90
N ILE A 158 -15.94 17.87 -4.41
CA ILE A 158 -15.83 19.14 -3.69
C ILE A 158 -16.13 20.32 -4.63
N ASP A 159 -15.52 20.34 -5.83
CA ASP A 159 -15.68 21.39 -6.84
C ASP A 159 -17.14 21.52 -7.30
N LEU A 160 -17.80 20.37 -7.52
CA LEU A 160 -19.23 20.29 -7.83
C LEU A 160 -20.15 20.57 -6.63
N LYS A 161 -19.60 20.87 -5.44
CA LYS A 161 -20.32 21.09 -4.18
C LYS A 161 -21.16 19.89 -3.73
N LEU A 162 -20.81 18.68 -4.17
CA LEU A 162 -21.45 17.41 -3.87
C LEU A 162 -20.82 16.70 -2.65
N ASN A 163 -20.40 17.47 -1.64
CA ASN A 163 -19.71 16.94 -0.45
C ASN A 163 -20.49 15.80 0.24
N LYS A 164 -21.83 15.86 0.23
CA LYS A 164 -22.70 14.82 0.80
C LYS A 164 -22.58 13.46 0.09
N LEU A 165 -22.10 13.43 -1.15
CA LEU A 165 -21.91 12.21 -1.94
C LEU A 165 -20.52 11.57 -1.76
N LEU A 166 -19.58 12.23 -1.08
CA LEU A 166 -18.23 11.70 -0.83
C LEU A 166 -18.29 10.28 -0.24
N LEU A 167 -18.96 10.13 0.91
CA LEU A 167 -19.04 8.84 1.59
C LEU A 167 -19.90 7.81 0.83
N PRO A 168 -21.12 8.13 0.34
CA PRO A 168 -21.92 7.19 -0.46
C PRO A 168 -21.19 6.65 -1.69
N ILE A 169 -20.54 7.50 -2.48
CA ILE A 169 -19.79 7.07 -3.67
C ILE A 169 -18.62 6.18 -3.27
N ALA A 170 -17.88 6.57 -2.22
CA ALA A 170 -16.73 5.80 -1.77
C ALA A 170 -17.13 4.42 -1.22
N ILE A 171 -18.25 4.31 -0.50
CA ILE A 171 -18.81 3.02 -0.06
C ILE A 171 -19.25 2.17 -1.25
N ALA A 172 -19.93 2.75 -2.24
CA ALA A 172 -20.36 2.03 -3.43
C ALA A 172 -19.15 1.47 -4.23
N LEU A 173 -18.11 2.28 -4.41
CA LEU A 173 -16.88 1.88 -5.08
C LEU A 173 -16.15 0.76 -4.33
N TYR A 174 -16.04 0.86 -3.00
CA TYR A 174 -15.42 -0.19 -2.18
C TYR A 174 -16.22 -1.49 -2.22
N GLY A 175 -17.56 -1.38 -2.07
CA GLY A 175 -18.47 -2.52 -2.16
C GLY A 175 -18.35 -3.25 -3.49
N TYR A 176 -18.39 -2.52 -4.60
CA TYR A 176 -18.11 -3.10 -5.93
C TYR A 176 -16.72 -3.73 -5.98
N GLY A 177 -15.69 -3.07 -5.43
CA GLY A 177 -14.32 -3.60 -5.41
C GLY A 177 -14.17 -4.93 -4.66
N VAL A 178 -14.88 -5.11 -3.55
CA VAL A 178 -14.91 -6.38 -2.81
C VAL A 178 -15.69 -7.44 -3.60
N LEU A 179 -16.88 -7.07 -4.10
CA LEU A 179 -17.79 -7.98 -4.80
C LEU A 179 -17.21 -8.50 -6.13
N ALA A 180 -16.54 -7.64 -6.91
CA ALA A 180 -15.88 -7.98 -8.17
C ALA A 180 -14.40 -8.39 -8.01
N GLY A 181 -13.90 -8.42 -6.77
CA GLY A 181 -12.54 -8.85 -6.44
C GLY A 181 -12.56 -10.15 -5.64
N SER A 182 -12.39 -10.05 -4.32
CA SER A 182 -12.33 -11.21 -3.42
C SER A 182 -13.57 -12.11 -3.45
N TYR A 183 -14.73 -11.59 -3.88
CA TYR A 183 -16.00 -12.32 -3.97
C TYR A 183 -16.42 -12.65 -5.41
N ALA A 184 -15.56 -12.38 -6.42
CA ALA A 184 -15.93 -12.49 -7.83
C ALA A 184 -16.52 -13.87 -8.20
N THR A 185 -15.97 -14.96 -7.65
CA THR A 185 -16.46 -16.34 -7.88
C THR A 185 -17.90 -16.54 -7.40
N LEU A 186 -18.33 -15.84 -6.34
CA LEU A 186 -19.68 -15.95 -5.78
C LEU A 186 -20.67 -15.01 -6.49
N THR A 187 -20.20 -13.82 -6.87
CA THR A 187 -21.07 -12.76 -7.41
C THR A 187 -21.20 -12.84 -8.93
N GLY A 188 -20.23 -13.46 -9.62
CA GLY A 188 -20.09 -13.40 -11.07
C GLY A 188 -19.79 -12.00 -11.61
N LEU A 189 -19.48 -11.04 -10.73
CA LEU A 189 -19.16 -9.67 -11.15
C LEU A 189 -17.74 -9.60 -11.70
N GLU A 190 -17.64 -9.14 -12.93
CA GLU A 190 -16.36 -8.86 -13.57
C GLU A 190 -15.90 -7.44 -13.29
N ALA A 191 -14.58 -7.26 -13.20
CA ALA A 191 -13.92 -5.98 -13.14
C ALA A 191 -12.92 -5.86 -14.31
N PRO A 192 -12.80 -4.67 -14.92
CA PRO A 192 -11.94 -4.48 -16.10
C PRO A 192 -10.44 -4.59 -15.78
N PHE A 193 -10.07 -4.52 -14.51
CA PHE A 193 -8.71 -4.63 -13.97
C PHE A 193 -8.82 -4.99 -12.47
N PHE A 194 -7.69 -5.32 -11.82
CA PHE A 194 -7.71 -5.67 -10.40
C PHE A 194 -8.29 -4.53 -9.56
N THR A 195 -9.28 -4.84 -8.73
CA THR A 195 -10.06 -3.80 -8.03
C THR A 195 -9.24 -2.97 -7.04
N ARG A 196 -8.05 -3.43 -6.65
CA ARG A 196 -7.10 -2.63 -5.86
C ARG A 196 -6.46 -1.46 -6.66
N ASN A 197 -6.22 -1.63 -7.97
CA ASN A 197 -5.36 -0.77 -8.79
C ASN A 197 -6.01 0.58 -9.20
N GLY A 198 -7.31 0.75 -8.95
CA GLY A 198 -8.05 1.94 -9.38
C GLY A 198 -8.89 2.57 -8.27
N PRO A 199 -10.08 3.11 -8.59
CA PRO A 199 -10.85 3.92 -7.65
C PRO A 199 -11.59 3.11 -6.58
N PHE A 200 -11.56 1.77 -6.63
CA PHE A 200 -12.45 0.96 -5.79
C PHE A 200 -11.94 0.86 -4.35
N PHE A 201 -10.74 0.33 -4.15
CA PHE A 201 -10.20 0.12 -2.81
C PHE A 201 -9.81 1.42 -2.10
N GLY A 202 -8.99 2.25 -2.76
CA GLY A 202 -8.38 3.43 -2.14
C GLY A 202 -9.38 4.53 -1.78
N THR A 203 -10.43 4.73 -2.58
CA THR A 203 -11.32 5.89 -2.45
C THR A 203 -12.05 5.94 -1.11
N LEU A 204 -12.53 4.80 -0.59
CA LEU A 204 -13.14 4.76 0.75
C LEU A 204 -12.16 5.16 1.83
N MET A 205 -10.94 4.61 1.80
CA MET A 205 -9.94 4.86 2.83
C MET A 205 -9.46 6.33 2.81
N VAL A 206 -9.18 6.88 1.63
CA VAL A 206 -8.82 8.31 1.48
C VAL A 206 -9.98 9.21 1.89
N THR A 207 -11.21 8.91 1.47
CA THR A 207 -12.40 9.70 1.83
C THR A 207 -12.64 9.68 3.34
N LEU A 208 -12.48 8.54 4.01
CA LEU A 208 -12.63 8.46 5.46
C LEU A 208 -11.55 9.27 6.18
N GLY A 209 -10.29 9.18 5.74
CA GLY A 209 -9.21 10.02 6.26
C GLY A 209 -9.54 11.51 6.13
N PHE A 210 -10.04 11.90 4.95
CA PHE A 210 -10.52 13.25 4.67
C PHE A 210 -11.66 13.66 5.61
N LEU A 211 -12.70 12.85 5.76
CA LEU A 211 -13.85 13.18 6.61
C LEU A 211 -13.49 13.23 8.10
N ILE A 212 -12.61 12.34 8.58
CA ILE A 212 -12.08 12.37 9.95
C ILE A 212 -11.40 13.72 10.22
N ARG A 213 -10.57 14.21 9.28
CA ARG A 213 -9.92 15.51 9.41
C ARG A 213 -10.92 16.66 9.31
N GLN A 214 -11.83 16.62 8.34
CA GLN A 214 -12.80 17.71 8.12
C GLN A 214 -13.71 17.91 9.33
N ASN A 215 -14.22 16.82 9.89
CA ASN A 215 -15.19 16.85 10.99
C ASN A 215 -14.54 16.72 12.38
N GLN A 216 -13.21 16.62 12.44
CA GLN A 216 -12.45 16.44 13.67
C GLN A 216 -12.97 15.27 14.52
N TRP A 217 -13.30 14.15 13.87
CA TRP A 217 -13.81 12.96 14.57
C TRP A 217 -12.76 12.43 15.55
N LYS A 218 -13.19 12.16 16.78
CA LYS A 218 -12.35 11.63 17.86
C LYS A 218 -12.98 10.37 18.41
N VAL A 219 -12.15 9.36 18.60
CA VAL A 219 -12.52 8.08 19.23
C VAL A 219 -11.51 7.83 20.34
N SER A 220 -11.95 7.32 21.49
CA SER A 220 -11.03 6.98 22.58
C SER A 220 -10.15 5.79 22.18
N SER A 221 -8.95 5.69 22.75
CA SER A 221 -8.00 4.60 22.47
C SER A 221 -8.66 3.21 22.60
N THR A 222 -9.44 2.98 23.65
CA THR A 222 -10.17 1.72 23.88
C THR A 222 -11.21 1.41 22.80
N LYS A 223 -12.01 2.41 22.39
CA LYS A 223 -13.01 2.23 21.34
C LYS A 223 -12.34 1.96 19.99
N ALA A 224 -11.21 2.62 19.72
CA ALA A 224 -10.44 2.39 18.51
C ALA A 224 -9.80 0.99 18.47
N LEU A 225 -9.30 0.49 19.60
CA LEU A 225 -8.86 -0.91 19.73
C LEU A 225 -10.01 -1.90 19.53
N GLY A 226 -11.20 -1.61 20.06
CA GLY A 226 -12.39 -2.42 19.81
C GLY A 226 -12.76 -2.48 18.33
N LEU A 227 -12.72 -1.35 17.62
CA LEU A 227 -12.96 -1.28 16.18
C LEU A 227 -11.89 -2.03 15.38
N LEU A 228 -10.61 -1.90 15.77
CA LEU A 228 -9.49 -2.65 15.18
C LEU A 228 -9.73 -4.16 15.33
N ALA A 229 -10.01 -4.63 16.54
CA ALA A 229 -10.21 -6.05 16.84
C ALA A 229 -11.44 -6.61 16.10
N LEU A 230 -12.55 -5.86 16.08
CA LEU A 230 -13.74 -6.25 15.34
C LEU A 230 -13.46 -6.34 13.83
N GLY A 231 -12.78 -5.34 13.25
CA GLY A 231 -12.42 -5.36 11.84
C GLY A 231 -11.50 -6.53 11.47
N MET A 232 -10.50 -6.81 12.32
CA MET A 232 -9.63 -7.96 12.15
C MET A 232 -10.41 -9.28 12.23
N LEU A 233 -11.31 -9.43 13.22
CA LEU A 233 -12.14 -10.62 13.36
C LEU A 233 -13.02 -10.84 12.11
N ILE A 234 -13.67 -9.79 11.61
CA ILE A 234 -14.49 -9.85 10.40
C ILE A 234 -13.63 -10.24 9.19
N HIS A 235 -12.46 -9.61 9.01
CA HIS A 235 -11.54 -9.90 7.90
C HIS A 235 -11.13 -11.38 7.87
N PHE A 236 -10.70 -11.91 9.01
CA PHE A 236 -10.27 -13.30 9.10
C PHE A 236 -11.44 -14.29 8.98
N ALA A 237 -12.62 -13.94 9.50
CA ALA A 237 -13.82 -14.75 9.34
C ALA A 237 -14.27 -14.78 7.87
N GLU A 238 -14.21 -13.66 7.15
CA GLU A 238 -14.48 -13.60 5.71
C GLU A 238 -13.49 -14.46 4.91
N ALA A 239 -12.19 -14.29 5.13
CA ALA A 239 -11.16 -15.06 4.45
C ALA A 239 -11.33 -16.57 4.69
N ALA A 240 -11.61 -16.98 5.93
CA ALA A 240 -11.85 -18.39 6.28
C ALA A 240 -13.19 -18.92 5.73
N TRP A 241 -14.21 -18.07 5.59
CA TRP A 241 -15.49 -18.47 5.03
C TRP A 241 -15.39 -18.65 3.50
N LEU A 242 -14.64 -17.78 2.82
CA LEU A 242 -14.44 -17.86 1.37
C LEU A 242 -13.69 -19.12 0.91
N THR A 243 -12.90 -19.76 1.79
CA THR A 243 -12.28 -21.05 1.46
C THR A 243 -13.29 -22.18 1.24
N ARG A 244 -14.54 -22.02 1.69
CA ARG A 244 -15.63 -22.98 1.41
C ARG A 244 -16.14 -22.90 -0.04
N PHE A 245 -15.69 -21.91 -0.80
CA PHE A 245 -16.05 -21.66 -2.19
C PHE A 245 -14.81 -21.76 -3.11
N ASP A 246 -13.83 -22.58 -2.72
CA ASP A 246 -12.57 -22.81 -3.45
C ASP A 246 -11.72 -21.55 -3.69
N ILE A 247 -11.91 -20.50 -2.88
CA ILE A 247 -11.06 -19.32 -2.90
C ILE A 247 -9.97 -19.45 -1.82
N ALA A 248 -8.71 -19.44 -2.22
CA ALA A 248 -7.61 -19.60 -1.27
C ALA A 248 -7.54 -18.44 -0.26
N PHE A 249 -7.27 -18.79 1.00
CA PHE A 249 -7.31 -17.88 2.14
C PHE A 249 -6.42 -16.63 1.98
N ASN A 250 -5.28 -16.75 1.30
CA ASN A 250 -4.27 -15.70 1.21
C ASN A 250 -4.40 -14.79 -0.01
N ILE A 251 -5.29 -15.08 -0.98
CA ILE A 251 -5.32 -14.32 -2.25
C ILE A 251 -5.96 -12.94 -2.10
N HIS A 252 -6.76 -12.75 -1.06
CA HIS A 252 -7.56 -11.54 -0.88
C HIS A 252 -6.69 -10.31 -0.70
N ASP A 253 -6.88 -9.31 -1.58
CA ASP A 253 -6.23 -8.00 -1.44
C ASP A 253 -6.90 -7.14 -0.37
N PHE A 254 -8.23 -7.19 -0.31
CA PHE A 254 -9.06 -6.57 0.71
C PHE A 254 -10.43 -7.25 0.76
N LEU A 255 -11.08 -7.14 1.91
CA LEU A 255 -12.38 -7.69 2.30
C LEU A 255 -13.20 -6.61 3.02
N PHE A 256 -14.44 -6.86 3.43
CA PHE A 256 -15.23 -5.84 4.14
C PHE A 256 -14.60 -5.47 5.49
N GLY A 257 -14.07 -6.45 6.21
CA GLY A 257 -13.37 -6.27 7.49
C GLY A 257 -12.08 -5.45 7.36
N THR A 258 -11.41 -5.49 6.21
CA THR A 258 -10.17 -4.72 5.97
C THR A 258 -10.37 -3.22 6.17
N ALA A 259 -11.51 -2.68 5.73
CA ALA A 259 -11.86 -1.27 5.92
C ALA A 259 -11.97 -0.91 7.40
N LEU A 260 -12.78 -1.67 8.15
CA LEU A 260 -13.00 -1.45 9.58
C LEU A 260 -11.69 -1.56 10.37
N TRP A 261 -10.87 -2.54 10.01
CA TRP A 261 -9.58 -2.77 10.63
C TRP A 261 -8.62 -1.60 10.40
N GLY A 262 -8.48 -1.13 9.15
CA GLY A 262 -7.68 0.03 8.81
C GLY A 262 -8.11 1.30 9.54
N ILE A 263 -9.43 1.56 9.60
CA ILE A 263 -9.99 2.69 10.36
C ILE A 263 -9.68 2.56 11.86
N GLY A 264 -9.84 1.37 12.44
CA GLY A 264 -9.51 1.08 13.83
C GLY A 264 -8.06 1.39 14.17
N VAL A 265 -7.13 0.91 13.35
CA VAL A 265 -5.69 1.22 13.47
C VAL A 265 -5.46 2.72 13.39
N PHE A 266 -6.00 3.39 12.37
CA PHE A 266 -5.80 4.83 12.18
C PHE A 266 -6.34 5.67 13.33
N MET A 267 -7.56 5.37 13.81
CA MET A 267 -8.17 6.06 14.94
C MET A 267 -7.42 5.79 16.25
N TRP A 268 -6.85 4.60 16.42
CA TRP A 268 -6.02 4.28 17.59
C TRP A 268 -4.73 5.09 17.58
N LEU A 269 -4.08 5.25 16.42
CA LEU A 269 -2.92 6.12 16.30
C LEU A 269 -3.29 7.58 16.62
N LEU A 270 -4.40 8.09 16.09
CA LEU A 270 -4.87 9.46 16.40
C LEU A 270 -5.19 9.66 17.89
N ALA A 271 -5.70 8.63 18.58
CA ALA A 271 -5.99 8.67 20.00
C ALA A 271 -4.72 8.68 20.89
N ASN A 272 -3.56 8.27 20.35
CA ASN A 272 -2.30 8.16 21.07
C ASN A 272 -1.18 8.97 20.38
N PRO A 273 -1.33 10.30 20.19
CA PRO A 273 -0.54 11.10 19.25
C PRO A 273 0.97 11.16 19.53
N ASN A 274 1.36 10.94 20.79
CA ASN A 274 2.77 10.99 21.23
C ASN A 274 3.50 9.65 21.10
N MET A 275 2.80 8.56 20.79
CA MET A 275 3.41 7.24 20.67
C MET A 275 4.40 7.20 19.50
N GLY A 276 5.57 6.61 19.72
CA GLY A 276 6.60 6.52 18.68
C GLY A 276 7.33 7.84 18.41
N ASN A 277 7.33 8.79 19.36
CA ASN A 277 8.09 10.04 19.27
C ASN A 277 9.61 9.83 19.44
N TYR A 278 10.19 8.98 18.60
CA TYR A 278 11.60 8.64 18.58
C TYR A 278 12.28 9.15 17.31
N ALA A 279 13.56 9.47 17.40
CA ALA A 279 14.33 9.97 16.26
C ALA A 279 14.42 8.94 15.11
N TRP A 280 14.56 7.66 15.44
CA TRP A 280 14.64 6.58 14.45
C TRP A 280 13.33 6.41 13.66
N VAL A 281 12.16 6.53 14.31
CA VAL A 281 10.84 6.50 13.64
C VAL A 281 10.76 7.63 12.62
N ARG A 282 11.14 8.86 13.02
CA ARG A 282 11.16 10.02 12.11
C ARG A 282 12.13 9.82 10.95
N ALA A 283 13.30 9.24 11.20
CA ALA A 283 14.31 9.00 10.17
C ALA A 283 13.81 8.05 9.08
N ILE A 284 13.11 6.98 9.46
CA ILE A 284 12.50 6.02 8.52
C ILE A 284 11.30 6.65 7.82
N SER A 285 10.37 7.25 8.56
CA SER A 285 9.13 7.80 8.01
C SER A 285 9.35 8.95 7.03
N ASN A 286 10.42 9.74 7.21
CA ASN A 286 10.86 10.74 6.23
C ASN A 286 11.20 10.15 4.85
N ARG A 287 11.64 8.89 4.81
CA ARG A 287 12.06 8.16 3.61
C ARG A 287 10.99 7.21 3.10
N MET A 288 9.80 7.23 3.68
CA MET A 288 8.76 6.24 3.45
C MET A 288 8.39 6.07 1.98
N LEU A 289 8.26 7.16 1.22
CA LEU A 289 7.96 7.08 -0.22
C LEU A 289 9.06 6.31 -0.96
N GLY A 290 10.33 6.64 -0.70
CA GLY A 290 11.48 5.97 -1.29
C GLY A 290 11.53 4.48 -0.93
N ILE A 291 11.36 4.14 0.35
CA ILE A 291 11.35 2.75 0.82
C ILE A 291 10.19 2.00 0.15
N TYR A 292 9.00 2.61 0.08
CA TYR A 292 7.85 2.03 -0.61
C TYR A 292 8.12 1.77 -2.10
N VAL A 293 8.75 2.68 -2.84
CA VAL A 293 8.97 2.43 -4.27
C VAL A 293 10.10 1.42 -4.54
N SER A 294 11.10 1.34 -3.64
CA SER A 294 12.28 0.48 -3.86
C SER A 294 12.18 -0.94 -3.29
N HIS A 295 11.36 -1.17 -2.26
CA HIS A 295 11.45 -2.41 -1.46
C HIS A 295 11.30 -3.69 -2.28
N LEU A 296 10.37 -3.74 -3.24
CA LEU A 296 10.13 -4.96 -4.00
C LEU A 296 11.29 -5.31 -4.95
N LEU A 297 11.96 -4.30 -5.52
CA LEU A 297 13.19 -4.52 -6.30
C LEU A 297 14.30 -5.08 -5.42
N ILE A 298 14.42 -4.61 -4.19
CA ILE A 298 15.42 -5.12 -3.25
C ILE A 298 15.09 -6.54 -2.82
N ILE A 299 13.81 -6.87 -2.61
CA ILE A 299 13.36 -8.25 -2.37
C ILE A 299 13.77 -9.15 -3.53
N ILE A 300 13.54 -8.71 -4.78
CA ILE A 300 13.94 -9.47 -5.99
C ILE A 300 15.45 -9.69 -6.02
N VAL A 301 16.26 -8.68 -5.74
CA VAL A 301 17.72 -8.83 -5.64
C VAL A 301 18.09 -9.85 -4.56
N LEU A 302 17.51 -9.74 -3.37
CA LEU A 302 17.82 -10.64 -2.26
C LEU A 302 17.34 -12.07 -2.51
N PHE A 303 16.24 -12.29 -3.23
CA PHE A 303 15.83 -13.62 -3.67
C PHE A 303 16.86 -14.26 -4.61
N ASN A 304 17.42 -13.49 -5.55
CA ASN A 304 18.50 -13.98 -6.41
C ASN A 304 19.77 -14.31 -5.60
N VAL A 305 20.17 -13.43 -4.68
CA VAL A 305 21.32 -13.65 -3.80
C VAL A 305 21.13 -14.91 -2.96
N CYS A 306 19.96 -15.06 -2.32
CA CYS A 306 19.65 -16.26 -1.53
C CYS A 306 19.66 -17.52 -2.39
N GLY A 307 19.09 -17.46 -3.60
CA GLY A 307 19.09 -18.59 -4.53
C GLY A 307 20.50 -19.02 -4.95
N ILE A 308 21.38 -18.06 -5.28
CA ILE A 308 22.79 -18.33 -5.65
C ILE A 308 23.57 -18.90 -4.47
N LEU A 309 23.35 -18.39 -3.26
CA LEU A 309 24.04 -18.82 -2.05
C LEU A 309 23.42 -20.06 -1.37
N GLY A 310 22.30 -20.58 -1.89
CA GLY A 310 21.57 -21.69 -1.29
C GLY A 310 20.95 -21.37 0.08
N ILE A 311 20.64 -20.10 0.36
CA ILE A 311 19.97 -19.68 1.60
C ILE A 311 18.47 -19.95 1.46
N THR A 312 17.92 -20.83 2.28
CA THR A 312 16.52 -21.30 2.20
C THR A 312 15.73 -21.04 3.48
N GLU A 313 14.41 -21.29 3.40
CA GLU A 313 13.47 -21.30 4.52
C GLU A 313 13.59 -20.08 5.46
N LEU A 314 13.65 -20.29 6.78
CA LEU A 314 13.71 -19.23 7.78
C LEU A 314 14.92 -18.32 7.59
N ALA A 315 16.07 -18.87 7.16
CA ALA A 315 17.26 -18.07 6.91
C ALA A 315 17.06 -17.12 5.73
N LYS A 316 16.37 -17.56 4.68
CA LYS A 316 15.96 -16.71 3.54
C LYS A 316 15.04 -15.59 4.04
N ASP A 317 14.04 -15.92 4.85
CA ASP A 317 13.05 -14.94 5.31
C ASP A 317 13.67 -13.87 6.21
N ILE A 318 14.56 -14.25 7.13
CA ILE A 318 15.33 -13.31 7.95
C ILE A 318 16.19 -12.41 7.05
N THR A 319 16.92 -13.01 6.11
CA THR A 319 17.81 -12.28 5.19
C THR A 319 17.04 -11.28 4.34
N VAL A 320 15.93 -11.70 3.74
CA VAL A 320 15.10 -10.87 2.87
C VAL A 320 14.40 -9.79 3.66
N PHE A 321 13.83 -10.09 4.83
CA PHE A 321 13.10 -9.11 5.62
C PHE A 321 13.99 -7.98 6.12
N PHE A 322 15.06 -8.31 6.86
CA PHE A 322 15.97 -7.32 7.41
C PHE A 322 16.84 -6.68 6.31
N GLY A 323 17.29 -7.47 5.34
CA GLY A 323 18.04 -6.98 4.20
C GLY A 323 17.24 -5.97 3.38
N THR A 324 15.97 -6.24 3.10
CA THR A 324 15.11 -5.30 2.36
C THR A 324 14.96 -3.99 3.09
N PHE A 325 14.67 -4.04 4.40
CA PHE A 325 14.50 -2.83 5.19
C PHE A 325 15.80 -1.99 5.23
N ILE A 326 16.94 -2.62 5.55
CA ILE A 326 18.23 -1.96 5.68
C ILE A 326 18.71 -1.42 4.34
N LEU A 327 18.71 -2.24 3.28
CA LEU A 327 19.18 -1.84 1.96
C LEU A 327 18.27 -0.78 1.33
N SER A 328 16.95 -0.85 1.55
CA SER A 328 16.04 0.22 1.10
C SER A 328 16.39 1.52 1.80
N PHE A 329 16.55 1.50 3.13
CA PHE A 329 16.91 2.70 3.88
C PHE A 329 18.24 3.31 3.40
N ILE A 330 19.28 2.49 3.23
CA ILE A 330 20.60 2.92 2.76
C ILE A 330 20.53 3.47 1.33
N LEU A 331 19.83 2.77 0.42
CA LEU A 331 19.65 3.20 -0.96
C LEU A 331 19.00 4.59 -1.01
N ILE A 332 17.90 4.80 -0.27
CA ILE A 332 17.21 6.08 -0.27
C ILE A 332 18.06 7.17 0.39
N ALA A 333 18.74 6.87 1.50
CA ALA A 333 19.67 7.81 2.13
C ALA A 333 20.85 8.19 1.20
N GLY A 334 21.28 7.27 0.33
CA GLY A 334 22.25 7.53 -0.73
C GLY A 334 21.69 8.43 -1.83
N ILE A 335 20.52 8.09 -2.39
CA ILE A 335 19.85 8.87 -3.45
C ILE A 335 19.62 10.32 -3.00
N GLU A 336 19.24 10.54 -1.74
CA GLU A 336 19.03 11.87 -1.16
C GLU A 336 20.25 12.80 -1.25
N LYS A 337 21.46 12.23 -1.28
CA LYS A 337 22.73 12.96 -1.40
C LYS A 337 23.12 13.27 -2.85
N THR A 338 22.32 12.83 -3.82
CA THR A 338 22.59 12.99 -5.26
C THR A 338 21.52 13.86 -5.94
N PRO A 339 21.78 14.38 -7.15
CA PRO A 339 20.76 15.05 -7.96
C PRO A 339 19.55 14.15 -8.30
N LEU A 340 19.70 12.82 -8.25
CA LEU A 340 18.64 11.87 -8.57
C LEU A 340 17.43 11.96 -7.63
N ARG A 341 17.57 12.53 -6.43
CA ARG A 341 16.46 12.76 -5.50
C ARG A 341 15.29 13.52 -6.12
N HIS A 342 15.56 14.39 -7.10
CA HIS A 342 14.55 15.19 -7.78
C HIS A 342 13.74 14.40 -8.80
N TRP A 343 14.18 13.20 -9.17
CA TRP A 343 13.51 12.33 -10.13
C TRP A 343 12.94 11.08 -9.46
N LEU A 344 13.66 10.54 -8.48
CA LEU A 344 13.33 9.27 -7.84
C LEU A 344 12.50 9.42 -6.56
N LEU A 345 12.45 10.61 -5.94
CA LEU A 345 11.81 10.82 -4.63
C LEU A 345 10.86 12.01 -4.57
N ARG A 346 10.76 12.83 -5.64
CA ARG A 346 9.97 14.07 -5.67
C ARG A 346 9.45 14.39 -7.06
#